data_AF-A0A972UVM7-F1
#
_entry.id   AF-A0A972UVM7-F1
#
_cell.length_a   1.000
_cell.length_b   1.000
_cell.length_c   1.000
_cell.angle_alpha   90.00
_cell.angle_beta   90.00
_cell.angle_gamma   90.00
#
_symmetry.space_group_name_H-M   'P 1'
#
loop_
_entity.id
_entity.type
_entity.pdbx_description
1 polymer ?
#
loop_
_entity_poly.entity_id
_entity_poly.type
_entity_poly.pdbx_seq_one_letter_code
_entity_poly.pdbx_strand_id
1 'polypeptide(L)'
;MEEVRIGVYVCWCGNNIAKMVDVEDVSREMETLPHVVVSRDYKYMCSDPGQDLIINDIKKHKLNRVVVAACSPRIHELTFRKALENAGLNQYMFQMANIREHVSWVHTSREEATKKAKSLVAAAINRVQWHESLEKRTVEINPATLIIGGGISGISAALEIADSGKQVYLIEKTGQVGGYAAKIDLISPYMYSASQMINPKIEHVFNHPNIKIFLNTQLEEISGYIGNFETKIETNEGLILELKFGNIILAIGLGTFNPSKIQNYKYGIISDVVTSLEFEQVLKSGKILTKDGNVPKNVAIIHCVGSRNSNYHEYCSRLCCKNALKYDNLIRSAIPD
;
A
#
# COMPACT_ATOMS: atom_id res chain seq x y z
N MET A 1 11.16 1.27 43.29
CA MET A 1 10.85 1.65 41.90
C MET A 1 11.44 3.02 41.64
N GLU A 2 12.03 3.23 40.48
CA GLU A 2 12.53 4.56 40.08
C GLU A 2 11.35 5.55 40.00
N GLU A 3 11.56 6.80 40.43
CA GLU A 3 10.55 7.85 40.35
C GLU A 3 10.13 8.06 38.89
N VAL A 4 8.82 8.05 38.60
CA VAL A 4 8.31 8.28 37.23
C VAL A 4 8.48 9.74 36.85
N ARG A 5 9.10 9.99 35.69
CA ARG A 5 9.44 11.32 35.16
C ARG A 5 9.05 11.40 33.67
N ILE A 6 7.92 12.04 33.40
CA ILE A 6 7.25 12.05 32.10
C ILE A 6 7.54 13.36 31.37
N GLY A 7 7.97 13.27 30.11
CA GLY A 7 7.95 14.40 29.16
C GLY A 7 6.76 14.30 28.23
N VAL A 8 5.99 15.38 28.09
CA VAL A 8 4.81 15.45 27.23
C VAL A 8 5.05 16.42 26.09
N TYR A 9 4.77 16.00 24.86
CA TYR A 9 5.02 16.83 23.69
C TYR A 9 3.80 16.92 22.78
N VAL A 10 3.27 18.14 22.57
CA VAL A 10 2.04 18.40 21.81
C VAL A 10 2.38 18.99 20.45
N CYS A 11 2.04 18.27 19.38
CA CYS A 11 2.37 18.67 18.02
C CYS A 11 1.28 19.56 17.42
N TRP A 12 1.69 20.64 16.73
CA TRP A 12 0.76 21.48 15.97
C TRP A 12 0.43 20.87 14.60
N CYS A 13 1.39 20.13 14.03
CA CYS A 13 1.36 19.58 12.69
C CYS A 13 1.00 20.66 11.63
N GLY A 14 1.64 21.82 11.75
CA GLY A 14 1.24 23.03 11.04
C GLY A 14 -0.16 23.44 11.48
N ASN A 15 -1.10 23.50 10.53
CA ASN A 15 -2.51 23.78 10.81
C ASN A 15 -3.37 22.52 10.98
N ASN A 16 -2.81 21.30 10.83
CA ASN A 16 -3.62 20.09 10.89
C ASN A 16 -4.18 19.81 12.28
N ILE A 17 -3.43 20.11 13.34
CA ILE A 17 -3.90 19.97 14.73
C ILE A 17 -4.26 21.36 15.28
N ALA A 18 -3.35 22.32 15.18
CA ALA A 18 -3.51 23.65 15.81
C ALA A 18 -4.72 24.47 15.30
N LYS A 19 -5.26 24.17 14.12
CA LYS A 19 -6.52 24.81 13.66
C LYS A 19 -7.73 24.40 14.51
N MET A 20 -7.75 23.15 14.96
CA MET A 20 -8.93 22.53 15.58
C MET A 20 -8.74 22.25 17.07
N VAL A 21 -7.51 22.18 17.55
CA VAL A 21 -7.15 21.92 18.95
C VAL A 21 -6.30 23.08 19.44
N ASP A 22 -6.63 23.60 20.62
CA ASP A 22 -5.76 24.54 21.33
C ASP A 22 -4.57 23.79 21.94
N VAL A 23 -3.50 23.69 21.16
CA VAL A 23 -2.31 22.91 21.51
C VAL A 23 -1.54 23.48 22.70
N GLU A 24 -1.53 24.81 22.84
CA GLU A 24 -0.86 25.50 23.94
C GLU A 24 -1.62 25.29 25.26
N ASP A 25 -2.95 25.33 25.22
CA ASP A 25 -3.82 25.00 26.35
C ASP A 25 -3.71 23.51 26.74
N VAL A 26 -3.68 22.59 25.77
CA VAL A 26 -3.39 21.18 26.03
C VAL A 26 -2.03 21.03 26.71
N SER A 27 -0.97 21.65 26.16
CA SER A 27 0.38 21.55 26.71
C SER A 27 0.46 22.04 28.16
N ARG A 28 -0.10 23.23 28.45
CA ARG A 28 -0.15 23.80 29.81
C ARG A 28 -0.91 22.93 30.80
N GLU A 29 -2.06 22.39 30.43
CA GLU A 29 -2.83 21.55 31.34
C GLU A 29 -2.07 20.27 31.72
N MET A 30 -1.35 19.67 30.76
CA MET A 30 -0.58 18.45 31.03
C MET A 30 0.57 18.69 32.02
N GLU A 31 1.12 19.90 32.14
CA GLU A 31 2.15 20.23 33.15
C GLU A 31 1.65 20.05 34.59
N THR A 32 0.35 20.16 34.82
CA THR A 32 -0.24 20.05 36.16
C THR A 32 -0.48 18.60 36.59
N LEU A 33 -0.33 17.63 35.68
CA LEU A 33 -0.61 16.24 35.95
C LEU A 33 0.55 15.56 36.71
N PRO A 34 0.26 14.57 37.57
CA PRO A 34 1.30 13.85 38.32
C PRO A 34 2.38 13.28 37.42
N HIS A 35 3.63 13.30 37.90
CA HIS A 35 4.83 12.79 37.23
C HIS A 35 5.25 13.51 35.94
N VAL A 36 4.49 14.49 35.45
CA VAL A 36 4.90 15.31 34.31
C VAL A 36 5.95 16.32 34.76
N VAL A 37 7.17 16.17 34.24
CA VAL A 37 8.32 17.02 34.57
C VAL A 37 8.48 18.16 33.57
N VAL A 38 8.08 17.92 32.32
CA VAL A 38 8.13 18.90 31.24
C VAL A 38 6.97 18.63 30.27
N SER A 39 6.29 19.70 29.86
CA SER A 39 5.34 19.67 28.75
C SER A 39 5.74 20.74 27.75
N ARG A 40 5.73 20.43 26.46
CA ARG A 40 6.03 21.41 25.41
C ARG A 40 5.12 21.20 24.23
N ASP A 41 4.82 22.28 23.53
CA ASP A 41 4.26 22.23 22.21
C ASP A 41 5.27 22.66 21.15
N TYR A 42 5.18 22.09 19.95
CA TYR A 42 6.05 22.45 18.84
C TYR A 42 5.39 22.20 17.48
N LYS A 43 5.79 22.98 16.47
CA LYS A 43 5.16 22.99 15.14
C LYS A 43 5.15 21.61 14.48
N TYR A 44 6.28 20.91 14.51
CA TYR A 44 6.46 19.61 13.86
C TYR A 44 7.31 18.69 14.74
N MET A 45 6.69 17.97 15.67
CA MET A 45 7.42 17.06 16.58
C MET A 45 8.23 15.98 15.85
N CYS A 46 7.79 15.53 14.67
CA CYS A 46 8.53 14.50 13.90
C CYS A 46 9.73 15.05 13.11
N SER A 47 9.87 16.36 12.99
CA SER A 47 11.05 16.97 12.35
C SER A 47 12.30 16.82 13.23
N ASP A 48 13.49 16.95 12.65
CA ASP A 48 14.75 16.84 13.41
C ASP A 48 14.77 17.76 14.64
N PRO A 49 14.40 19.07 14.55
CA PRO A 49 14.32 19.92 15.74
C PRO A 49 13.31 19.43 16.80
N GLY A 50 12.20 18.83 16.36
CA GLY A 50 11.19 18.27 17.27
C GLY A 50 11.69 17.03 18.00
N GLN A 51 12.44 16.17 17.31
CA GLN A 51 13.08 14.99 17.89
C GLN A 51 14.23 15.39 18.83
N ASP A 52 15.06 16.36 18.44
CA ASP A 52 16.15 16.88 19.26
C ASP A 52 15.65 17.49 20.56
N LEU A 53 14.49 18.17 20.52
CA LEU A 53 13.83 18.69 21.71
C LEU A 53 13.51 17.56 22.70
N ILE A 54 12.93 16.44 22.24
CA ILE A 54 12.68 15.25 23.07
C ILE A 54 13.99 14.68 23.62
N ILE A 55 14.99 14.48 22.75
CA ILE A 55 16.29 13.87 23.12
C ILE A 55 17.00 14.71 24.20
N ASN A 56 17.02 16.02 24.02
CA ASN A 56 17.66 16.95 24.94
C ASN A 56 16.94 16.99 26.29
N ASP A 57 15.61 17.02 26.28
CA ASP A 57 14.82 17.01 27.51
C ASP A 57 14.94 15.68 28.27
N ILE A 58 15.02 14.54 27.58
CA ILE A 58 15.29 13.24 28.22
C ILE A 58 16.59 13.31 29.03
N LYS A 59 17.68 13.81 28.42
CA LYS A 59 18.98 13.92 29.08
C LYS A 59 18.98 14.96 30.19
N LYS A 60 18.43 16.14 29.93
CA LYS A 60 18.44 17.29 30.84
C LYS A 60 17.56 17.06 32.07
N HIS A 61 16.34 16.60 31.86
CA HIS A 61 15.33 16.43 32.91
C HIS A 61 15.31 15.01 33.51
N LYS A 62 16.21 14.13 33.02
CA LYS A 62 16.29 12.71 33.39
C LYS A 62 14.93 12.03 33.25
N LEU A 63 14.30 12.23 32.09
CA LEU A 63 12.99 11.64 31.82
C LEU A 63 13.16 10.14 31.63
N ASN A 64 12.20 9.38 32.15
CA ASN A 64 12.15 7.93 31.96
C ASN A 64 10.86 7.46 31.31
N ARG A 65 9.96 8.38 30.92
CA ARG A 65 8.77 8.13 30.09
C ARG A 65 8.53 9.31 29.15
N VAL A 66 7.99 9.04 27.96
CA VAL A 66 7.65 10.09 27.00
C VAL A 66 6.25 9.87 26.42
N VAL A 67 5.47 10.95 26.38
CA VAL A 67 4.20 11.02 25.67
C VAL A 67 4.30 12.01 24.52
N VAL A 68 3.89 11.59 23.32
CA VAL A 68 3.74 12.51 22.18
C VAL A 68 2.29 12.55 21.73
N ALA A 69 1.68 13.73 21.83
CA ALA A 69 0.33 14.02 21.37
C ALA A 69 0.38 14.58 19.95
N ALA A 70 0.12 13.74 18.95
CA ALA A 70 0.28 14.10 17.54
C ALA A 70 -0.63 13.26 16.63
N CYS A 71 -0.04 12.65 15.60
CA CYS A 71 -0.70 11.77 14.64
C CYS A 71 -0.80 10.33 15.11
N SER A 72 -1.33 9.46 14.25
CA SER A 72 -1.46 8.03 14.51
C SER A 72 -0.12 7.34 14.81
N PRO A 73 -0.07 6.42 15.80
CA PRO A 73 1.09 5.56 16.03
C PRO A 73 1.45 4.70 14.82
N ARG A 74 0.47 4.40 13.93
CA ARG A 74 0.73 3.68 12.67
C ARG A 74 1.66 4.42 11.71
N ILE A 75 1.92 5.71 11.95
CA ILE A 75 2.76 6.55 11.09
C ILE A 75 4.11 6.82 11.77
N HIS A 76 4.11 7.45 12.94
CA HIS A 76 5.34 7.98 13.55
C HIS A 76 5.75 7.31 14.88
N GLU A 77 5.11 6.23 15.32
CA GLU A 77 5.53 5.54 16.54
C GLU A 77 6.99 5.11 16.47
N LEU A 78 7.40 4.47 15.37
CA LEU A 78 8.79 4.08 15.16
C LEU A 78 9.76 5.26 15.07
N THR A 79 9.29 6.44 14.65
CA THR A 79 10.12 7.65 14.59
C THR A 79 10.47 8.11 16.00
N PHE A 80 9.47 8.27 16.87
CA PHE A 80 9.69 8.71 18.24
C PHE A 80 10.37 7.66 19.10
N ARG A 81 10.08 6.36 18.87
CA ARG A 81 10.82 5.26 19.49
C ARG A 81 12.32 5.36 19.22
N LYS A 82 12.73 5.65 17.98
CA LYS A 82 14.14 5.90 17.63
C LYS A 82 14.71 7.13 18.33
N ALA A 83 13.93 8.22 18.46
CA ALA A 83 14.38 9.39 19.21
C ALA A 83 14.68 9.06 20.68
N LEU A 84 13.85 8.23 21.32
CA LEU A 84 14.11 7.74 22.67
C LEU A 84 15.39 6.88 22.73
N GLU A 85 15.58 5.96 21.79
CA GLU A 85 16.81 5.15 21.70
C GLU A 85 18.06 6.03 21.56
N ASN A 86 18.01 7.06 20.71
CA ASN A 86 19.11 8.02 20.53
C ASN A 86 19.42 8.83 21.80
N ALA A 87 18.45 8.96 22.71
CA ALA A 87 18.63 9.58 24.01
C ALA A 87 19.13 8.61 25.09
N GLY A 88 19.23 7.30 24.78
CA GLY A 88 19.55 6.24 25.73
C GLY A 88 18.37 5.73 26.55
N LEU A 89 17.13 6.10 26.19
CA LEU A 89 15.91 5.64 26.86
C LEU A 89 15.33 4.43 26.11
N ASN A 90 14.85 3.43 26.85
CA ASN A 90 14.20 2.27 26.23
C ASN A 90 12.98 2.71 25.39
N GLN A 91 12.93 2.29 24.13
CA GLN A 91 11.92 2.73 23.17
C GLN A 91 10.46 2.41 23.56
N TYR A 92 10.25 1.43 24.44
CA TYR A 92 8.92 1.01 24.88
C TYR A 92 8.41 1.87 26.05
N MET A 93 9.23 2.76 26.58
CA MET A 93 8.87 3.81 27.56
C MET A 93 8.14 5.00 26.91
N PHE A 94 7.44 4.72 25.82
CA PHE A 94 6.84 5.68 24.92
C PHE A 94 5.34 5.44 24.78
N GLN A 95 4.55 6.51 24.74
CA GLN A 95 3.14 6.42 24.39
C GLN A 95 2.73 7.56 23.44
N MET A 96 2.03 7.23 22.36
CA MET A 96 1.39 8.24 21.52
C MET A 96 -0.06 8.49 21.95
N ALA A 97 -0.46 9.76 21.93
CA ALA A 97 -1.86 10.18 21.92
C ALA A 97 -2.21 10.70 20.52
N ASN A 98 -3.11 10.02 19.81
CA ASN A 98 -3.57 10.46 18.49
C ASN A 98 -4.59 11.59 18.64
N ILE A 99 -4.16 12.82 18.42
CA ILE A 99 -5.00 14.03 18.44
C ILE A 99 -5.18 14.65 17.05
N ARG A 100 -4.73 13.95 15.98
CA ARG A 100 -4.93 14.39 14.59
C ARG A 100 -6.06 13.63 13.92
N GLU A 101 -5.81 12.38 13.52
CA GLU A 101 -6.81 11.56 12.82
C GLU A 101 -8.03 11.28 13.70
N HIS A 102 -7.86 11.17 15.03
CA HIS A 102 -8.95 10.85 15.96
C HIS A 102 -9.58 12.09 16.63
N VAL A 103 -9.01 13.28 16.40
CA VAL A 103 -9.49 14.53 16.98
C VAL A 103 -9.54 15.64 15.92
N SER A 104 -8.43 16.30 15.62
CA SER A 104 -8.47 17.55 14.85
C SER A 104 -9.08 17.43 13.45
N TRP A 105 -8.98 16.28 12.79
CA TRP A 105 -9.53 16.08 11.44
C TRP A 105 -11.01 15.73 11.41
N VAL A 106 -11.60 15.34 12.54
CA VAL A 106 -12.95 14.76 12.59
C VAL A 106 -13.93 15.54 13.46
N HIS A 107 -13.47 16.54 14.22
CA HIS A 107 -14.34 17.40 15.01
C HIS A 107 -14.70 18.67 14.24
N THR A 108 -15.85 19.24 14.58
CA THR A 108 -16.35 20.52 14.05
C THR A 108 -16.30 21.66 15.08
N SER A 109 -16.23 21.35 16.39
CA SER A 109 -16.06 22.34 17.47
C SER A 109 -14.64 22.32 18.07
N ARG A 110 -13.98 23.49 18.09
CA ARG A 110 -12.60 23.63 18.60
C ARG A 110 -12.52 23.37 20.10
N GLU A 111 -13.55 23.76 20.84
CA GLU A 111 -13.64 23.54 22.28
C GLU A 111 -13.75 22.03 22.60
N GLU A 112 -14.66 21.32 21.92
CA GLU A 112 -14.84 19.87 22.11
C GLU A 112 -13.60 19.08 21.70
N ALA A 113 -12.98 19.47 20.58
CA ALA A 113 -11.73 18.88 20.11
C ALA A 113 -10.60 19.07 21.13
N THR A 114 -10.47 20.26 21.70
CA THR A 114 -9.47 20.56 22.74
C THR A 114 -9.72 19.75 24.00
N LYS A 115 -10.97 19.70 24.47
CA LYS A 115 -11.37 18.88 25.63
C LYS A 115 -11.05 17.40 25.41
N LYS A 116 -11.38 16.86 24.23
CA LYS A 116 -11.06 15.47 23.89
C LYS A 116 -9.55 15.24 23.80
N ALA A 117 -8.79 16.16 23.21
CA ALA A 117 -7.33 16.07 23.14
C ALA A 117 -6.74 15.98 24.55
N LYS A 118 -7.13 16.88 25.47
CA LYS A 118 -6.72 16.84 26.89
C LYS A 118 -6.99 15.48 27.53
N SER A 119 -8.20 14.93 27.35
CA SER A 119 -8.54 13.60 27.88
C SER A 119 -7.67 12.47 27.29
N LEU A 120 -7.38 12.50 25.99
CA LEU A 120 -6.53 11.49 25.35
C LEU A 120 -5.07 11.57 25.80
N VAL A 121 -4.54 12.79 25.98
CA VAL A 121 -3.16 12.98 26.48
C VAL A 121 -3.06 12.59 27.95
N ALA A 122 -4.04 12.98 28.77
CA ALA A 122 -4.11 12.55 30.17
C ALA A 122 -4.20 11.02 30.29
N ALA A 123 -4.99 10.35 29.43
CA ALA A 123 -5.05 8.89 29.39
C ALA A 123 -3.70 8.27 28.97
N ALA A 124 -3.01 8.86 28.00
CA ALA A 124 -1.68 8.42 27.58
C ALA A 124 -0.63 8.55 28.71
N ILE A 125 -0.68 9.66 29.47
CA ILE A 125 0.16 9.88 30.66
C ILE A 125 -0.13 8.81 31.72
N ASN A 126 -1.42 8.57 32.03
CA ASN A 126 -1.83 7.56 33.00
C ASN A 126 -1.48 6.12 32.57
N ARG A 127 -1.29 5.87 31.27
CA ARG A 127 -0.84 4.58 30.75
C ARG A 127 0.68 4.43 30.80
N VAL A 128 1.42 5.45 30.33
CA VAL A 128 2.87 5.36 30.14
C VAL A 128 3.62 5.16 31.46
N GLN A 129 3.07 5.63 32.59
CA GLN A 129 3.64 5.41 33.93
C GLN A 129 3.78 3.92 34.27
N TRP A 130 2.92 3.06 33.70
CA TRP A 130 2.94 1.60 33.91
C TRP A 130 3.74 0.85 32.85
N HIS A 131 4.33 1.55 31.87
CA HIS A 131 5.19 0.88 30.90
C HIS A 131 6.45 0.33 31.56
N GLU A 132 6.86 -0.83 31.09
CA GLU A 132 8.08 -1.51 31.48
C GLU A 132 9.07 -1.51 30.31
N SER A 133 10.36 -1.60 30.62
CA SER A 133 11.39 -1.74 29.62
C SER A 133 11.26 -3.11 28.94
N LEU A 134 11.18 -3.12 27.61
CA LEU A 134 11.16 -4.36 26.82
C LEU A 134 12.40 -4.46 25.93
N GLU A 135 12.75 -5.68 25.58
CA GLU A 135 13.85 -5.98 24.67
C GLU A 135 13.33 -6.31 23.27
N LYS A 136 14.06 -5.84 22.25
CA LYS A 136 13.81 -6.24 20.86
C LYS A 136 14.14 -7.71 20.71
N ARG A 137 13.20 -8.50 20.22
CA ARG A 137 13.46 -9.88 19.80
C ARG A 137 14.11 -9.87 18.43
N THR A 138 15.20 -10.61 18.28
CA THR A 138 15.82 -10.89 16.99
C THR A 138 15.37 -12.27 16.52
N VAL A 139 15.18 -12.41 15.22
CA VAL A 139 14.82 -13.68 14.57
C VAL A 139 15.70 -13.85 13.34
N GLU A 140 16.06 -15.10 13.04
CA GLU A 140 16.70 -15.42 11.77
C GLU A 140 15.68 -15.22 10.64
N ILE A 141 16.13 -14.70 9.50
CA ILE A 141 15.27 -14.41 8.36
C ILE A 141 15.58 -15.40 7.25
N ASN A 142 14.56 -16.13 6.81
CA ASN A 142 14.66 -16.93 5.60
C ASN A 142 14.79 -15.98 4.38
N PRO A 143 15.87 -16.06 3.58
CA PRO A 143 16.11 -15.13 2.49
C PRO A 143 15.20 -15.35 1.27
N ALA A 144 14.46 -16.47 1.21
CA ALA A 144 13.57 -16.75 0.09
C ALA A 144 12.36 -15.82 0.08
N THR A 145 11.84 -15.55 -1.11
CA THR A 145 10.66 -14.70 -1.33
C THR A 145 9.57 -15.48 -2.06
N LEU A 146 8.35 -15.41 -1.53
CA LEU A 146 7.15 -15.89 -2.22
C LEU A 146 6.52 -14.73 -3.00
N ILE A 147 6.24 -14.96 -4.27
CA ILE A 147 5.54 -14.01 -5.16
C ILE A 147 4.24 -14.65 -5.63
N ILE A 148 3.13 -13.94 -5.44
CA ILE A 148 1.79 -14.44 -5.78
C ILE A 148 1.25 -13.64 -6.95
N GLY A 149 1.19 -14.28 -8.13
CA GLY A 149 0.76 -13.70 -9.40
C GLY A 149 1.91 -13.53 -10.40
N GLY A 150 1.86 -14.27 -11.49
CA GLY A 150 2.83 -14.27 -12.60
C GLY A 150 2.57 -13.19 -13.65
N GLY A 151 1.95 -12.06 -13.30
CA GLY A 151 1.83 -10.91 -14.20
C GLY A 151 3.16 -10.16 -14.37
N ILE A 152 3.19 -9.11 -15.20
CA ILE A 152 4.42 -8.30 -15.43
C ILE A 152 5.05 -7.79 -14.13
N SER A 153 4.25 -7.40 -13.13
CA SER A 153 4.75 -6.96 -11.82
C SER A 153 5.44 -8.09 -11.06
N GLY A 154 4.82 -9.28 -11.02
CA GLY A 154 5.37 -10.44 -10.33
C GLY A 154 6.61 -10.99 -11.02
N ILE A 155 6.60 -11.10 -12.36
CA ILE A 155 7.77 -11.50 -13.16
C ILE A 155 8.93 -10.53 -12.92
N SER A 156 8.68 -9.21 -12.95
CA SER A 156 9.74 -8.22 -12.76
C SER A 156 10.33 -8.28 -11.36
N ALA A 157 9.50 -8.43 -10.32
CA ALA A 157 9.96 -8.62 -8.96
C ALA A 157 10.74 -9.93 -8.78
N ALA A 158 10.27 -11.02 -9.41
CA ALA A 158 10.93 -12.33 -9.35
C ALA A 158 12.35 -12.25 -9.92
N LEU A 159 12.50 -11.66 -11.11
CA LEU A 159 13.79 -11.50 -11.76
C LEU A 159 14.74 -10.65 -10.92
N GLU A 160 14.32 -9.47 -10.45
CA GLU A 160 15.19 -8.59 -9.66
C GLU A 160 15.72 -9.26 -8.38
N ILE A 161 14.83 -9.99 -7.67
CA ILE A 161 15.22 -10.72 -6.46
C ILE A 161 16.15 -11.88 -6.80
N ALA A 162 15.84 -12.62 -7.86
CA ALA A 162 16.59 -13.81 -8.25
C ALA A 162 17.98 -13.48 -8.82
N ASP A 163 18.09 -12.40 -9.59
CA ASP A 163 19.33 -11.84 -10.14
C ASP A 163 20.26 -11.36 -8.99
N SER A 164 19.70 -10.94 -7.85
CA SER A 164 20.47 -10.65 -6.62
C SER A 164 20.95 -11.91 -5.86
N GLY A 165 20.72 -13.10 -6.43
CA GLY A 165 21.14 -14.39 -5.87
C GLY A 165 20.21 -14.96 -4.79
N LYS A 166 18.95 -14.53 -4.72
CA LYS A 166 17.98 -14.99 -3.71
C LYS A 166 16.94 -15.92 -4.31
N GLN A 167 16.53 -16.94 -3.54
CA GLN A 167 15.50 -17.88 -3.97
C GLN A 167 14.13 -17.19 -4.08
N VAL A 168 13.42 -17.47 -5.17
CA VAL A 168 12.04 -17.03 -5.40
C VAL A 168 11.14 -18.24 -5.64
N TYR A 169 9.97 -18.21 -5.02
CA TYR A 169 8.83 -19.06 -5.34
C TYR A 169 7.77 -18.20 -6.03
N LEU A 170 7.45 -18.48 -7.28
CA LEU A 170 6.43 -17.74 -8.04
C LEU A 170 5.19 -18.61 -8.22
N ILE A 171 4.09 -18.23 -7.58
CA ILE A 171 2.79 -18.89 -7.70
C ILE A 171 1.94 -18.17 -8.74
N GLU A 172 1.44 -18.91 -9.73
CA GLU A 172 0.52 -18.41 -10.74
C GLU A 172 -0.73 -19.31 -10.83
N LYS A 173 -1.90 -18.67 -10.71
CA LYS A 173 -3.19 -19.35 -10.65
C LYS A 173 -3.59 -20.00 -11.99
N THR A 174 -3.05 -19.52 -13.10
CA THR A 174 -3.34 -20.03 -14.45
C THR A 174 -2.18 -20.90 -14.96
N GLY A 175 -2.39 -21.54 -16.11
CA GLY A 175 -1.36 -22.35 -16.76
C GLY A 175 -0.26 -21.53 -17.46
N GLN A 176 -0.28 -20.20 -17.35
CA GLN A 176 0.67 -19.33 -18.05
C GLN A 176 0.98 -18.05 -17.25
N VAL A 177 2.22 -17.61 -17.32
CA VAL A 177 2.62 -16.29 -16.82
C VAL A 177 2.38 -15.19 -17.87
N GLY A 178 2.46 -13.94 -17.46
CA GLY A 178 2.34 -12.74 -18.30
C GLY A 178 1.13 -11.85 -17.98
N GLY A 179 0.09 -12.41 -17.36
CA GLY A 179 -1.10 -11.67 -16.94
C GLY A 179 -1.78 -10.88 -18.08
N TYR A 180 -2.33 -9.70 -17.78
CA TYR A 180 -2.99 -8.87 -18.80
C TYR A 180 -2.03 -8.26 -19.82
N ALA A 181 -0.76 -8.06 -19.46
CA ALA A 181 0.22 -7.50 -20.38
C ALA A 181 0.44 -8.42 -21.60
N ALA A 182 0.37 -9.74 -21.41
CA ALA A 182 0.37 -10.70 -22.52
C ALA A 182 -0.89 -10.63 -23.42
N LYS A 183 -2.00 -10.07 -22.91
CA LYS A 183 -3.27 -9.94 -23.66
C LYS A 183 -3.36 -8.68 -24.51
N ILE A 184 -2.49 -7.71 -24.27
CA ILE A 184 -2.41 -6.43 -25.00
C ILE A 184 -1.49 -6.58 -26.21
N ASP A 185 -1.72 -5.81 -27.27
CA ASP A 185 -0.81 -5.75 -28.42
C ASP A 185 0.24 -4.63 -28.27
N LEU A 186 -0.20 -3.36 -28.37
CA LEU A 186 0.67 -2.19 -28.27
C LEU A 186 0.46 -1.43 -26.95
N ILE A 187 1.52 -0.82 -26.43
CA ILE A 187 1.53 -0.10 -25.16
C ILE A 187 1.58 1.42 -25.40
N SER A 188 0.60 2.14 -24.84
CA SER A 188 0.56 3.61 -24.84
C SER A 188 1.65 4.21 -23.93
N PRO A 189 2.28 5.36 -24.24
CA PRO A 189 2.00 6.24 -25.38
C PRO A 189 2.84 5.95 -26.63
N TYR A 190 3.90 5.14 -26.52
CA TYR A 190 4.91 4.98 -27.57
C TYR A 190 4.60 3.88 -28.59
N MET A 191 3.50 3.14 -28.41
CA MET A 191 3.09 2.04 -29.28
C MET A 191 4.14 0.92 -29.38
N TYR A 192 4.88 0.67 -28.28
CA TYR A 192 5.78 -0.49 -28.22
C TYR A 192 4.97 -1.78 -28.13
N SER A 193 5.49 -2.84 -28.75
CA SER A 193 4.88 -4.16 -28.67
C SER A 193 5.00 -4.72 -27.25
N ALA A 194 3.84 -5.07 -26.68
CA ALA A 194 3.77 -5.68 -25.36
C ALA A 194 4.43 -7.07 -25.35
N SER A 195 4.31 -7.83 -26.44
CA SER A 195 4.95 -9.14 -26.57
C SER A 195 6.48 -9.03 -26.58
N GLN A 196 7.04 -8.06 -27.29
CA GLN A 196 8.49 -7.80 -27.28
C GLN A 196 9.00 -7.39 -25.90
N MET A 197 8.18 -6.71 -25.10
CA MET A 197 8.54 -6.34 -23.73
C MET A 197 8.44 -7.53 -22.75
N ILE A 198 7.40 -8.36 -22.88
CA ILE A 198 7.08 -9.39 -21.88
C ILE A 198 7.71 -10.74 -22.17
N ASN A 199 7.78 -11.16 -23.43
CA ASN A 199 8.24 -12.50 -23.79
C ASN A 199 9.68 -12.78 -23.34
N PRO A 200 10.65 -11.86 -23.50
CA PRO A 200 12.01 -12.09 -22.99
C PRO A 200 12.04 -12.26 -21.47
N LYS A 201 11.17 -11.55 -20.74
CA LYS A 201 11.06 -11.68 -19.27
C LYS A 201 10.41 -13.00 -18.87
N ILE A 202 9.41 -13.46 -19.63
CA ILE A 202 8.79 -14.77 -19.42
C ILE A 202 9.83 -15.87 -19.65
N GLU A 203 10.56 -15.82 -20.75
CA GLU A 203 11.62 -16.80 -21.02
C GLU A 203 12.69 -16.78 -19.92
N HIS A 204 13.12 -15.59 -19.49
CA HIS A 204 14.10 -15.46 -18.43
C HIS A 204 13.58 -16.06 -17.11
N VAL A 205 12.33 -15.79 -16.72
CA VAL A 205 11.77 -16.27 -15.45
C VAL A 205 11.67 -17.79 -15.39
N PHE A 206 11.37 -18.45 -16.52
CA PHE A 206 11.32 -19.92 -16.61
C PHE A 206 12.71 -20.57 -16.54
N ASN A 207 13.74 -19.89 -17.08
CA ASN A 207 15.09 -20.44 -17.16
C ASN A 207 16.00 -20.00 -16.00
N HIS A 208 15.53 -19.13 -15.11
CA HIS A 208 16.36 -18.57 -14.03
C HIS A 208 16.56 -19.61 -12.89
N PRO A 209 17.82 -19.93 -12.51
CA PRO A 209 18.11 -21.02 -11.55
C PRO A 209 17.54 -20.79 -10.14
N ASN A 210 17.43 -19.53 -9.71
CA ASN A 210 16.88 -19.18 -8.40
C ASN A 210 15.34 -18.98 -8.38
N ILE A 211 14.63 -19.22 -9.49
CA ILE A 211 13.17 -19.06 -9.54
C ILE A 211 12.51 -20.42 -9.72
N LYS A 212 11.63 -20.77 -8.78
CA LYS A 212 10.77 -21.94 -8.91
C LYS A 212 9.34 -21.48 -9.15
N ILE A 213 8.81 -21.81 -10.32
CA ILE A 213 7.46 -21.42 -10.75
C ILE A 213 6.48 -22.55 -10.51
N PHE A 214 5.30 -22.22 -10.00
CA PHE A 214 4.18 -23.14 -9.82
C PHE A 214 2.95 -22.58 -10.54
N LEU A 215 2.61 -23.22 -11.67
CA LEU A 215 1.46 -22.86 -12.50
C LEU A 215 0.23 -23.68 -12.11
N ASN A 216 -0.95 -23.14 -12.38
CA ASN A 216 -2.24 -23.70 -11.93
C ASN A 216 -2.28 -23.89 -10.40
N THR A 217 -1.56 -23.06 -9.65
CA THR A 217 -1.46 -23.17 -8.21
C THR A 217 -2.08 -21.94 -7.57
N GLN A 218 -2.97 -22.16 -6.60
CA GLN A 218 -3.53 -21.12 -5.76
C GLN A 218 -3.21 -21.43 -4.31
N LEU A 219 -2.87 -20.39 -3.54
CA LEU A 219 -2.60 -20.52 -2.12
C LEU A 219 -3.90 -20.44 -1.33
N GLU A 220 -4.04 -21.34 -0.37
CA GLU A 220 -5.16 -21.36 0.57
C GLU A 220 -4.79 -20.70 1.90
N GLU A 221 -3.58 -20.96 2.40
CA GLU A 221 -3.13 -20.51 3.72
C GLU A 221 -1.64 -20.14 3.72
N ILE A 222 -1.29 -19.09 4.45
CA ILE A 222 0.08 -18.77 4.82
C ILE A 222 0.11 -18.58 6.33
N SER A 223 1.01 -19.30 7.01
CA SER A 223 1.23 -19.19 8.45
C SER A 223 2.60 -18.58 8.73
N GLY A 224 2.83 -18.17 9.98
CA GLY A 224 4.11 -17.61 10.44
C GLY A 224 4.11 -16.09 10.61
N TYR A 225 5.30 -15.50 10.57
CA TYR A 225 5.53 -14.08 10.83
C TYR A 225 6.67 -13.54 9.96
N ILE A 226 6.90 -12.23 9.99
CA ILE A 226 7.93 -11.57 9.17
C ILE A 226 9.29 -12.29 9.30
N GLY A 227 9.85 -12.71 8.16
CA GLY A 227 11.11 -13.46 8.09
C GLY A 227 10.97 -14.98 8.20
N ASN A 228 9.84 -15.51 8.68
CA ASN A 228 9.60 -16.94 8.91
C ASN A 228 8.15 -17.30 8.59
N PHE A 229 7.82 -17.29 7.30
CA PHE A 229 6.54 -17.76 6.79
C PHE A 229 6.67 -19.15 6.20
N GLU A 230 5.56 -19.88 6.21
CA GLU A 230 5.43 -21.16 5.54
C GLU A 230 4.06 -21.29 4.86
N THR A 231 4.01 -22.12 3.83
CA THR A 231 2.76 -22.50 3.16
C THR A 231 2.89 -23.90 2.58
N LYS A 232 1.74 -24.55 2.37
CA LYS A 232 1.65 -25.82 1.65
C LYS A 232 0.96 -25.59 0.33
N ILE A 233 1.54 -26.12 -0.74
CA ILE A 233 0.96 -26.09 -2.07
C ILE A 233 0.78 -27.50 -2.60
N GLU A 234 -0.30 -27.73 -3.33
CA GLU A 234 -0.47 -28.93 -4.14
C GLU A 234 0.00 -28.63 -5.57
N THR A 235 0.87 -29.49 -6.09
CA THR A 235 1.35 -29.43 -7.47
C THR A 235 0.35 -30.10 -8.41
N ASN A 236 0.49 -29.87 -9.71
CA ASN A 236 -0.37 -30.52 -10.73
C ASN A 236 -0.27 -32.06 -10.72
N GLU A 237 0.79 -32.62 -10.14
CA GLU A 237 1.01 -34.06 -9.97
C GLU A 237 0.41 -34.61 -8.66
N GLY A 238 -0.29 -33.79 -7.88
CA GLY A 238 -0.87 -34.18 -6.58
C GLY A 238 0.15 -34.26 -5.44
N LEU A 239 1.41 -33.84 -5.66
CA LEU A 239 2.38 -33.73 -4.57
C LEU A 239 2.15 -32.47 -3.75
N ILE A 240 2.14 -32.64 -2.42
CA ILE A 240 2.10 -31.53 -1.46
C ILE A 240 3.54 -31.10 -1.15
N LEU A 241 3.84 -29.82 -1.40
CA LEU A 241 5.13 -29.20 -1.10
C LEU A 241 4.97 -28.17 0.00
N GLU A 242 5.89 -28.21 0.98
CA GLU A 242 6.03 -27.16 2.00
C GLU A 242 7.07 -26.14 1.53
N LEU A 243 6.68 -24.87 1.46
CA LEU A 243 7.57 -23.77 1.10
C LEU A 243 7.80 -22.88 2.31
N LYS A 244 9.06 -22.53 2.56
CA LYS A 244 9.47 -21.61 3.63
C LYS A 244 10.14 -20.38 3.05
N PHE A 245 9.74 -19.20 3.49
CA PHE A 245 10.19 -17.92 2.94
C PHE A 245 10.09 -16.82 3.98
N GLY A 246 10.89 -15.77 3.86
CA GLY A 246 10.85 -14.64 4.79
C GLY A 246 10.01 -13.46 4.31
N ASN A 247 9.77 -13.38 3.01
CA ASN A 247 9.12 -12.24 2.36
C ASN A 247 7.99 -12.69 1.44
N ILE A 248 6.96 -11.85 1.32
CA ILE A 248 5.80 -12.09 0.46
C ILE A 248 5.57 -10.86 -0.43
N ILE A 249 5.40 -11.07 -1.72
CA ILE A 249 4.98 -10.05 -2.68
C ILE A 249 3.64 -10.46 -3.29
N LEU A 250 2.63 -9.62 -3.11
CA LEU A 250 1.32 -9.76 -3.75
C LEU A 250 1.31 -9.02 -5.09
N ALA A 251 1.28 -9.77 -6.18
CA ALA A 251 1.30 -9.28 -7.56
C ALA A 251 0.13 -9.85 -8.40
N ILE A 252 -1.02 -10.09 -7.76
CA ILE A 252 -2.21 -10.76 -8.33
C ILE A 252 -2.95 -9.95 -9.42
N GLY A 253 -2.48 -8.74 -9.73
CA GLY A 253 -2.98 -7.91 -10.81
C GLY A 253 -4.32 -7.24 -10.47
N LEU A 254 -5.19 -7.14 -11.48
CA LEU A 254 -6.48 -6.45 -11.41
C LEU A 254 -7.63 -7.32 -11.94
N GLY A 255 -8.86 -7.01 -11.53
CA GLY A 255 -10.06 -7.51 -12.18
C GLY A 255 -10.59 -6.48 -13.19
N THR A 256 -11.23 -6.93 -14.26
CA THR A 256 -11.97 -6.03 -15.15
C THR A 256 -13.37 -5.78 -14.65
N PHE A 257 -13.88 -4.57 -14.88
CA PHE A 257 -15.30 -4.27 -14.65
C PHE A 257 -16.17 -5.05 -15.64
N ASN A 258 -17.27 -5.65 -15.16
CA ASN A 258 -18.26 -6.29 -16.01
C ASN A 258 -19.32 -5.25 -16.45
N PRO A 259 -19.34 -4.81 -17.72
CA PRO A 259 -20.24 -3.76 -18.18
C PRO A 259 -21.70 -4.18 -18.29
N SER A 260 -22.02 -5.48 -18.21
CA SER A 260 -23.43 -5.94 -18.22
C SER A 260 -24.22 -5.38 -17.04
N LYS A 261 -23.52 -4.94 -15.98
CA LYS A 261 -24.09 -4.24 -14.83
C LYS A 261 -24.67 -2.86 -15.17
N ILE A 262 -24.31 -2.26 -16.31
CA ILE A 262 -24.81 -0.96 -16.80
C ILE A 262 -25.73 -1.22 -18.00
N GLN A 263 -27.03 -1.33 -17.73
CA GLN A 263 -28.02 -1.69 -18.75
C GLN A 263 -28.07 -0.73 -19.94
N ASN A 264 -27.78 0.55 -19.73
CA ASN A 264 -27.84 1.58 -20.78
C ASN A 264 -26.80 1.38 -21.89
N TYR A 265 -25.70 0.67 -21.63
CA TYR A 265 -24.69 0.38 -22.65
C TYR A 265 -24.99 -0.89 -23.44
N LYS A 266 -25.98 -1.69 -23.03
CA LYS A 266 -26.43 -2.90 -23.76
C LYS A 266 -25.31 -3.88 -24.10
N TYR A 267 -24.24 -3.92 -23.29
CA TYR A 267 -23.16 -4.89 -23.40
C TYR A 267 -23.71 -6.32 -23.25
N GLY A 268 -23.34 -7.21 -24.17
CA GLY A 268 -23.87 -8.56 -24.27
C GLY A 268 -25.24 -8.68 -24.94
N ILE A 269 -25.88 -7.56 -25.29
CA ILE A 269 -27.13 -7.52 -26.09
C ILE A 269 -26.82 -7.03 -27.50
N ILE A 270 -26.12 -5.90 -27.63
CA ILE A 270 -25.62 -5.41 -28.92
C ILE A 270 -24.28 -6.07 -29.18
N SER A 271 -24.16 -6.76 -30.32
CA SER A 271 -23.00 -7.57 -30.70
C SER A 271 -21.69 -6.81 -30.79
N ASP A 272 -21.73 -5.57 -31.24
CA ASP A 272 -20.55 -4.74 -31.50
C ASP A 272 -20.19 -3.84 -30.31
N VAL A 273 -20.88 -4.00 -29.16
CA VAL A 273 -20.49 -3.37 -27.91
C VAL A 273 -19.49 -4.29 -27.20
N VAL A 274 -18.21 -3.94 -27.33
CA VAL A 274 -17.10 -4.70 -26.76
C VAL A 274 -16.36 -3.90 -25.69
N THR A 275 -15.72 -4.60 -24.76
CA THR A 275 -14.80 -4.01 -23.79
C THR A 275 -13.46 -3.66 -24.43
N SER A 276 -12.69 -2.81 -23.75
CA SER A 276 -11.31 -2.50 -24.15
C SER A 276 -10.42 -3.74 -24.33
N LEU A 277 -10.52 -4.75 -23.47
CA LEU A 277 -9.71 -5.97 -23.60
C LEU A 277 -10.16 -6.89 -24.73
N GLU A 278 -11.46 -6.97 -24.99
CA GLU A 278 -11.98 -7.67 -26.17
C GLU A 278 -11.52 -6.95 -27.46
N PHE A 279 -11.52 -5.62 -27.44
CA PHE A 279 -11.00 -4.83 -28.54
C PHE A 279 -9.50 -5.03 -28.78
N GLU A 280 -8.69 -5.27 -27.73
CA GLU A 280 -7.29 -5.71 -27.93
C GLU A 280 -7.20 -7.02 -28.72
N GLN A 281 -8.14 -7.96 -28.53
CA GLN A 281 -8.16 -9.21 -29.31
C GLN A 281 -8.55 -8.95 -30.77
N VAL A 282 -9.49 -8.02 -31.00
CA VAL A 282 -9.84 -7.57 -32.36
C VAL A 282 -8.62 -6.97 -33.05
N LEU A 283 -7.89 -6.08 -32.37
CA LEU A 283 -6.66 -5.48 -32.91
C LEU A 283 -5.61 -6.53 -33.26
N LYS A 284 -5.42 -7.55 -32.41
CA LYS A 284 -4.49 -8.66 -32.69
C LYS A 284 -4.85 -9.49 -33.92
N SER A 285 -6.11 -9.51 -34.34
CA SER A 285 -6.53 -10.20 -35.56
C SER A 285 -6.06 -9.50 -36.85
N GLY A 286 -5.59 -8.25 -36.76
CA GLY A 286 -5.12 -7.45 -37.89
C GLY A 286 -6.23 -6.82 -38.73
N LYS A 287 -7.51 -7.09 -38.45
CA LYS A 287 -8.66 -6.45 -39.12
C LYS A 287 -9.70 -6.01 -38.10
N ILE A 288 -10.13 -4.75 -38.19
CA ILE A 288 -11.22 -4.22 -37.35
C ILE A 288 -12.52 -4.43 -38.10
N LEU A 289 -13.29 -5.45 -37.70
CA LEU A 289 -14.57 -5.82 -38.32
C LEU A 289 -15.67 -5.83 -37.26
N THR A 290 -16.90 -5.49 -37.67
CA THR A 290 -18.11 -5.79 -36.90
C THR A 290 -18.36 -7.29 -36.85
N LYS A 291 -19.29 -7.73 -36.01
CA LYS A 291 -19.68 -9.15 -35.91
C LYS A 291 -20.15 -9.73 -37.25
N ASP A 292 -20.77 -8.91 -38.09
CA ASP A 292 -21.23 -9.31 -39.44
C ASP A 292 -20.10 -9.31 -40.49
N GLY A 293 -18.85 -9.03 -40.09
CA GLY A 293 -17.68 -9.06 -40.96
C GLY A 293 -17.45 -7.79 -41.77
N ASN A 294 -18.18 -6.70 -41.48
CA ASN A 294 -18.05 -5.43 -42.18
C ASN A 294 -17.05 -4.50 -41.50
N VAL A 295 -16.36 -3.65 -42.27
CA VAL A 295 -15.51 -2.58 -41.70
C VAL A 295 -16.43 -1.51 -41.07
N PRO A 296 -16.27 -1.16 -39.78
CA PRO A 296 -17.13 -0.16 -39.15
C PRO A 296 -16.84 1.24 -39.70
N LYS A 297 -17.88 1.95 -40.14
CA LYS A 297 -17.77 3.35 -40.61
C LYS A 297 -17.68 4.37 -39.47
N ASN A 298 -18.17 4.01 -38.29
CA ASN A 298 -18.19 4.88 -37.12
C ASN A 298 -17.84 4.05 -35.89
N VAL A 299 -16.93 4.57 -35.07
CA VAL A 299 -16.53 3.94 -33.80
C VAL A 299 -16.69 4.94 -32.67
N ALA A 300 -17.32 4.52 -31.57
CA ALA A 300 -17.46 5.31 -30.36
C ALA A 300 -16.71 4.66 -29.21
N ILE A 301 -15.85 5.43 -28.53
CA ILE A 301 -15.13 4.98 -27.33
C ILE A 301 -15.76 5.64 -26.11
N ILE A 302 -16.36 4.84 -25.24
CA ILE A 302 -17.04 5.32 -24.03
C ILE A 302 -16.06 5.27 -22.85
N HIS A 303 -15.79 6.43 -22.25
CA HIS A 303 -14.91 6.54 -21.09
C HIS A 303 -15.63 6.22 -19.77
N CYS A 304 -14.84 5.94 -18.73
CA CYS A 304 -15.29 5.80 -17.35
C CYS A 304 -16.38 4.73 -17.13
N VAL A 305 -16.50 3.74 -18.02
CA VAL A 305 -17.44 2.63 -17.83
C VAL A 305 -17.07 1.87 -16.55
N GLY A 306 -17.92 1.98 -15.53
CA GLY A 306 -17.70 1.39 -14.20
C GLY A 306 -16.65 2.09 -13.33
N SER A 307 -16.29 3.34 -13.63
CA SER A 307 -15.35 4.18 -12.84
C SER A 307 -15.86 5.61 -12.74
N ARG A 308 -15.42 6.37 -11.73
CA ARG A 308 -15.93 7.72 -11.43
C ARG A 308 -17.47 7.77 -11.39
N ASN A 309 -18.06 6.72 -10.83
CA ASN A 309 -19.50 6.51 -10.77
C ASN A 309 -19.89 6.00 -9.38
N SER A 310 -20.76 6.72 -8.69
CA SER A 310 -21.21 6.43 -7.31
C SER A 310 -21.96 5.11 -7.17
N ASN A 311 -22.55 4.58 -8.25
CA ASN A 311 -23.26 3.30 -8.24
C ASN A 311 -22.31 2.09 -8.40
N TYR A 312 -21.05 2.32 -8.76
CA TYR A 312 -20.06 1.26 -8.99
C TYR A 312 -18.74 1.57 -8.28
N HIS A 313 -17.89 2.39 -8.89
CA HIS A 313 -16.59 2.76 -8.34
C HIS A 313 -16.36 4.26 -8.48
N GLU A 314 -16.18 4.96 -7.36
CA GLU A 314 -15.95 6.41 -7.35
C GLU A 314 -14.54 6.80 -7.82
N TYR A 315 -13.60 5.87 -7.81
CA TYR A 315 -12.22 6.12 -8.23
C TYR A 315 -12.05 6.16 -9.76
N CYS A 316 -10.96 6.77 -10.20
CA CYS A 316 -10.51 6.75 -11.59
C CYS A 316 -9.64 5.51 -11.85
N SER A 317 -9.92 4.76 -12.93
CA SER A 317 -9.12 3.59 -13.34
C SER A 317 -7.75 3.93 -13.94
N ARG A 318 -7.42 5.23 -14.07
CA ARG A 318 -6.12 5.81 -14.49
C ARG A 318 -5.62 5.49 -15.91
N LEU A 319 -5.90 4.30 -16.43
CA LEU A 319 -5.38 3.78 -17.71
C LEU A 319 -6.35 3.99 -18.88
N CYS A 320 -7.67 3.95 -18.62
CA CYS A 320 -8.69 3.88 -19.67
C CYS A 320 -8.62 5.04 -20.69
N CYS A 321 -8.31 6.28 -20.27
CA CYS A 321 -8.16 7.39 -21.20
C CYS A 321 -6.93 7.24 -22.11
N LYS A 322 -5.80 6.74 -21.60
CA LYS A 322 -4.61 6.50 -22.42
C LYS A 322 -4.82 5.35 -23.42
N ASN A 323 -5.54 4.31 -23.00
CA ASN A 323 -5.92 3.22 -23.90
C ASN A 323 -6.89 3.69 -24.98
N ALA A 324 -7.86 4.54 -24.66
CA ALA A 324 -8.78 5.12 -25.64
C ALA A 324 -8.02 5.92 -26.71
N LEU A 325 -7.06 6.77 -26.32
CA LEU A 325 -6.22 7.50 -27.28
C LEU A 325 -5.35 6.56 -28.12
N LYS A 326 -4.85 5.46 -27.53
CA LYS A 326 -4.19 4.41 -28.29
C LYS A 326 -5.14 3.84 -29.35
N TYR A 327 -6.36 3.46 -28.96
CA TYR A 327 -7.32 2.86 -29.87
C TYR A 327 -7.73 3.82 -30.98
N ASP A 328 -7.95 5.10 -30.70
CA ASP A 328 -8.24 6.11 -31.73
C ASP A 328 -7.13 6.16 -32.80
N ASN A 329 -5.85 6.22 -32.39
CA ASN A 329 -4.73 6.19 -33.33
C ASN A 329 -4.69 4.91 -34.16
N LEU A 330 -4.92 3.74 -33.55
CA LEU A 330 -4.90 2.45 -34.26
C LEU A 330 -6.09 2.29 -35.21
N ILE A 331 -7.28 2.74 -34.81
CA ILE A 331 -8.48 2.73 -35.64
C ILE A 331 -8.25 3.61 -36.87
N ARG A 332 -7.80 4.87 -36.69
CA ARG A 332 -7.52 5.78 -37.81
C ARG A 332 -6.45 5.26 -38.77
N SER A 333 -5.46 4.55 -38.24
CA SER A 333 -4.42 3.95 -39.07
C SER A 333 -4.95 2.75 -39.89
N ALA A 334 -5.88 1.99 -39.33
CA ALA A 334 -6.46 0.80 -39.98
C ALA A 334 -7.67 1.12 -40.88
N ILE A 335 -8.43 2.17 -40.54
CA ILE A 335 -9.65 2.64 -41.22
C ILE A 335 -9.52 4.18 -41.36
N PRO A 336 -8.89 4.67 -42.44
CA PRO A 336 -8.60 6.10 -42.60
C PRO A 336 -9.81 6.98 -42.96
N ASP A 337 -10.86 6.37 -43.52
CA ASP A 337 -12.11 7.01 -43.98
C ASP A 337 -13.20 7.05 -42.90
#